data_AF-U2E8H8-F1
#
_entry.id   AF-U2E8H8-F1
#
_cell.length_a   1.000
_cell.length_b   1.000
_cell.length_c   1.000
_cell.angle_alpha   90.00
_cell.angle_beta   90.00
_cell.angle_gamma   90.00
#
_symmetry.space_group_name_H-M   'P 1'
#
loop_
_entity.id
_entity.type
_entity.pdbx_description
1 polymer ?
#
loop_
_entity_poly.entity_id
_entity_poly.type
_entity_poly.pdbx_seq_one_letter_code
_entity_poly.pdbx_strand_id
1 'polypeptide(L)'
;MIEIYYTKFTNLNDDGTEKSHYYGYRIFDPETEEAEYDATLDNLITLKKRVNQRNLLVYIKQTYPTFYKKIVQSRTYAFNNMIYNV
;
A
#
# COMPACT_ATOMS: atom_id res chain seq x y z
N MET A 1 -4.37 7.75 12.85
CA MET A 1 -5.20 7.40 11.66
C MET A 1 -4.34 6.61 10.68
N ILE A 2 -4.77 5.42 10.26
CA ILE A 2 -3.99 4.58 9.33
C ILE A 2 -4.07 5.15 7.91
N GLU A 3 -2.93 5.27 7.25
CA GLU A 3 -2.80 5.78 5.89
C GLU A 3 -2.43 4.67 4.92
N ILE A 4 -3.14 4.57 3.80
CA ILE A 4 -2.93 3.51 2.80
C ILE A 4 -2.77 4.15 1.42
N TYR A 5 -1.68 3.81 0.74
CA TYR A 5 -1.31 4.39 -0.56
C TYR A 5 -1.08 3.29 -1.58
N TYR A 6 -1.55 3.50 -2.82
CA TYR A 6 -0.92 2.81 -3.95
C TYR A 6 0.54 3.24 -4.02
N THR A 7 1.45 2.30 -4.25
CA THR A 7 2.89 2.55 -4.24
C THR A 7 3.54 2.00 -5.51
N LYS A 8 4.37 2.79 -6.19
CA LYS A 8 5.30 2.35 -7.24
C LYS A 8 6.66 2.12 -6.57
N PHE A 9 7.16 0.90 -6.66
CA PHE A 9 8.49 0.51 -6.20
C PHE A 9 9.43 0.52 -7.40
N THR A 10 10.45 1.36 -7.37
CA THR A 10 11.38 1.50 -8.50
C THR A 10 12.71 0.85 -8.15
N ASN A 11 13.08 -0.17 -8.91
CA ASN A 11 14.43 -0.73 -8.84
C ASN A 11 15.34 0.08 -9.75
N LEU A 12 16.49 0.48 -9.22
CA LEU A 12 17.50 1.25 -9.94
C LEU A 12 18.65 0.36 -10.41
N ASN A 13 19.31 0.78 -11.49
CA ASN A 13 20.63 0.30 -11.87
C ASN A 13 21.71 0.95 -10.98
N ASP A 14 22.95 0.46 -11.08
CA ASP A 14 24.10 1.02 -10.34
C ASP A 14 24.39 2.49 -10.70
N ASP A 15 23.93 2.95 -11.87
CA ASP A 15 24.02 4.34 -12.33
C ASP A 15 22.84 5.23 -11.88
N GLY A 16 21.91 4.69 -11.10
CA GLY A 16 20.72 5.39 -10.61
C GLY A 16 19.57 5.51 -11.62
N THR A 17 19.69 4.93 -12.82
CA THR A 17 18.58 4.90 -13.80
C THR A 17 17.53 3.85 -13.45
N GLU A 18 16.27 4.06 -13.86
CA GLU A 18 15.20 3.07 -13.64
C GLU A 18 15.52 1.76 -14.38
N LYS A 19 15.62 0.65 -13.63
CA LYS A 19 15.80 -0.70 -14.17
C LYS A 19 14.48 -1.40 -14.39
N SER A 20 13.62 -1.40 -13.36
CA SER A 20 12.28 -1.98 -13.39
C SER A 20 11.40 -1.33 -12.34
N HIS A 21 10.09 -1.55 -12.42
CA HIS A 21 9.18 -1.10 -11.38
C HIS A 21 8.07 -2.10 -11.12
N TYR A 22 7.59 -2.09 -9.88
CA TYR A 22 6.45 -2.85 -9.41
C TYR A 22 5.45 -1.91 -8.76
N TYR A 23 4.21 -2.35 -8.65
CA TYR A 23 3.14 -1.65 -7.98
C TYR A 23 2.59 -2.50 -6.84
N GLY A 24 2.19 -1.82 -5.78
CA GLY A 24 1.43 -2.42 -4.70
C GLY A 24 0.95 -1.38 -3.70
N TYR A 25 1.06 -1.65 -2.41
CA TYR A 25 0.57 -0.75 -1.36
C TYR A 25 1.59 -0.48 -0.28
N ARG A 26 1.42 0.68 0.34
CA ARG A 26 2.02 1.02 1.63
C ARG A 26 0.88 1.22 2.61
N ILE A 27 0.93 0.53 3.74
CA ILE A 27 0.07 0.76 4.90
C ILE A 27 0.94 1.38 5.98
N PHE A 28 0.59 2.57 6.44
CA PHE A 28 1.38 3.34 7.38
C PHE A 28 0.55 3.70 8.61
N ASP A 29 1.12 3.44 9.78
CA ASP A 29 0.63 3.96 11.04
C ASP A 29 1.52 5.14 11.48
N PRO A 30 1.05 6.39 11.35
CA PRO A 30 1.82 7.55 11.77
C PRO A 30 1.98 7.65 13.29
N GLU A 31 1.16 6.97 14.09
CA GLU A 31 1.25 7.03 15.56
C GLU A 31 2.40 6.19 16.10
N THR A 32 2.71 5.07 15.42
CA THR A 32 3.79 4.15 15.82
C THR A 32 4.95 4.12 14.83
N GLU A 33 4.88 4.91 13.75
CA GLU A 33 5.81 4.92 12.62
C GLU A 33 5.97 3.54 11.94
N GLU A 34 4.99 2.65 12.09
CA GLU A 34 5.01 1.31 11.48
C GLU A 34 4.57 1.40 10.02
N ALA A 35 5.33 0.76 9.12
CA ALA A 35 4.98 0.68 7.70
C ALA A 35 5.05 -0.77 7.20
N GLU A 36 4.01 -1.18 6.48
CA GLU A 36 3.98 -2.43 5.74
C GLU A 36 3.90 -2.15 4.25
N TYR A 37 4.67 -2.93 3.48
CA TYR A 37 4.72 -2.83 2.03
C TYR A 37 4.27 -4.13 1.39
N ASP A 38 3.45 -3.99 0.37
CA ASP A 38 3.06 -5.06 -0.53
C ASP A 38 3.53 -4.65 -1.92
N ALA A 39 4.39 -5.44 -2.56
CA ALA A 39 4.93 -5.18 -3.89
C ALA A 39 4.65 -6.40 -4.79
N THR A 40 3.40 -6.51 -5.26
CA THR A 40 2.91 -7.76 -5.85
C THR A 40 2.64 -7.73 -7.35
N LEU A 41 2.60 -6.57 -8.01
CA LEU A 41 2.09 -6.48 -9.39
C LEU A 41 2.90 -5.56 -10.29
N ASP A 42 3.24 -6.04 -11.49
CA ASP A 42 3.95 -5.25 -12.51
C ASP A 42 3.08 -4.14 -13.14
N ASN A 43 1.77 -4.13 -12.86
CA ASN A 43 0.81 -3.21 -13.48
C ASN A 43 -0.18 -2.61 -12.47
N LEU A 44 -0.21 -1.27 -12.41
CA LEU A 44 -1.15 -0.49 -11.60
C LEU A 44 -2.63 -0.77 -11.88
N ILE A 45 -3.02 -1.01 -13.13
CA ILE A 45 -4.42 -1.29 -13.49
C ILE A 45 -4.85 -2.61 -12.85
N THR A 46 -3.99 -3.63 -12.91
CA THR A 46 -4.22 -4.92 -12.26
C THR A 46 -4.34 -4.73 -10.76
N LEU A 47 -3.49 -3.90 -10.17
CA LEU A 47 -3.50 -3.57 -8.76
C LEU A 47 -4.82 -2.92 -8.33
N LYS A 48 -5.27 -1.88 -9.05
CA LYS A 48 -6.55 -1.18 -8.81
C LYS A 48 -7.77 -2.07 -8.99
N LYS A 49 -7.68 -3.11 -9.83
CA LYS A 49 -8.75 -4.11 -9.96
C LYS A 49 -8.77 -5.07 -8.77
N ARG A 50 -7.59 -5.52 -8.34
CA ARG A 50 -7.46 -6.52 -7.27
C ARG A 50 -7.77 -5.94 -5.90
N VAL A 51 -7.23 -4.77 -5.60
CA VAL A 51 -7.45 -4.06 -4.34
C VAL A 51 -7.86 -2.63 -4.69
N ASN A 52 -8.95 -2.16 -4.10
CA ASN A 52 -9.52 -0.84 -4.29
C ASN A 52 -10.35 -0.47 -3.07
N GLN A 53 -10.86 0.76 -3.01
CA GLN A 53 -11.60 1.25 -1.86
C GLN A 53 -12.75 0.32 -1.40
N ARG A 54 -13.39 -0.43 -2.31
CA ARG A 54 -14.51 -1.32 -1.95
C ARG A 54 -14.07 -2.60 -1.24
N ASN A 55 -12.91 -3.15 -1.60
CA ASN A 55 -12.43 -4.43 -1.06
C ASN A 55 -11.15 -4.31 -0.22
N LEU A 56 -10.60 -3.11 -0.06
CA LEU A 56 -9.37 -2.84 0.68
C LEU A 56 -9.43 -3.35 2.13
N LEU A 57 -10.53 -3.09 2.84
CA LEU A 57 -10.65 -3.56 4.22
C LEU A 57 -10.70 -5.08 4.34
N VAL A 58 -11.31 -5.77 3.35
CA VAL A 58 -11.33 -7.24 3.32
C VAL A 58 -9.91 -7.76 3.07
N TYR A 59 -9.18 -7.13 2.15
CA TYR A 59 -7.79 -7.44 1.89
C TYR A 59 -6.91 -7.25 3.13
N ILE A 60 -6.97 -6.08 3.77
CA ILE A 60 -6.18 -5.77 4.98
C ILE A 60 -6.54 -6.71 6.13
N LYS A 61 -7.83 -7.06 6.30
CA LYS A 61 -8.25 -8.05 7.31
C LYS A 61 -7.57 -9.40 7.14
N GLN A 62 -7.37 -9.83 5.89
CA GLN A 62 -6.78 -11.13 5.57
C GLN A 62 -5.25 -11.10 5.66
N THR A 63 -4.63 -10.06 5.11
CA THR A 63 -3.16 -9.98 4.95
C THR A 63 -2.47 -9.31 6.14
N TYR A 64 -3.09 -8.29 6.73
CA TYR A 64 -2.50 -7.43 7.78
C TYR A 64 -3.47 -7.28 8.98
N PRO A 65 -3.76 -8.37 9.71
CA PRO A 65 -4.78 -8.37 10.77
C PRO A 65 -4.49 -7.35 11.89
N THR A 66 -3.23 -7.06 12.17
CA THR A 66 -2.82 -6.02 13.13
C THR A 66 -3.27 -4.63 12.69
N PHE A 67 -3.00 -4.24 11.44
CA PHE A 67 -3.46 -2.97 10.89
C PHE A 67 -4.98 -2.90 10.79
N TYR A 68 -5.64 -4.01 10.41
CA TYR A 68 -7.10 -4.07 10.39
C TYR A 68 -7.70 -3.78 11.78
N LYS A 69 -7.12 -4.37 12.84
CA LYS A 69 -7.55 -4.11 14.22
C LYS A 69 -7.40 -2.63 14.58
N LYS A 70 -6.27 -2.01 14.23
CA LYS A 70 -6.02 -0.58 14.43
C LYS A 70 -7.04 0.29 13.69
N ILE A 71 -7.38 -0.03 12.44
CA ILE A 71 -8.42 0.68 11.65
C ILE A 71 -9.79 0.59 12.33
N VAL A 72 -10.19 -0.60 12.80
CA VAL A 72 -11.49 -0.79 13.46
C VAL A 72 -11.54 -0.06 14.81
N GLN A 73 -10.46 -0.07 15.58
CA GLN A 73 -10.36 0.62 16.87
C GLN A 73 -10.37 2.13 16.72
N SER A 74 -9.59 2.67 15.78
CA SER A 74 -9.51 4.11 15.50
C SER A 74 -10.70 4.64 14.70
N ARG A 75 -11.50 3.74 14.11
CA ARG A 75 -12.63 4.03 13.18
C ARG A 75 -12.27 4.96 12.03
N THR A 76 -10.99 5.13 11.72
CA THR A 76 -10.51 6.10 10.75
C THR A 76 -9.35 5.51 9.96
N TYR A 77 -9.46 5.59 8.63
CA TYR A 77 -8.36 5.34 7.72
C TYR A 77 -8.47 6.29 6.53
N ALA A 78 -7.33 6.64 5.94
CA ALA A 78 -7.25 7.35 4.69
C ALA A 78 -6.76 6.41 3.60
N PHE A 79 -7.47 6.33 2.49
CA PHE A 79 -7.02 5.62 1.30
C PHE A 79 -6.74 6.62 0.19
N ASN A 80 -5.47 6.73 -0.21
CA ASN A 80 -5.05 7.62 -1.26
C ASN A 80 -4.99 6.87 -2.61
N ASN A 81 -5.79 7.34 -3.56
CA ASN A 81 -5.83 6.80 -4.93
C ASN A 81 -4.67 7.26 -5.82
N MET A 82 -3.85 8.22 -5.35
CA MET A 82 -2.61 8.66 -5.98
C MET A 82 -1.49 7.65 -5.71
N ILE A 83 -0.52 7.61 -6.62
CA ILE A 83 0.63 6.71 -6.53
C ILE A 83 1.72 7.40 -5.73
N TYR A 84 2.14 6.77 -4.64
CA TYR A 84 3.34 7.12 -3.88
C TYR A 84 4.55 6.45 -4.53
N ASN A 85 5.64 7.18 -4.78
CA ASN A 85 6.86 6.60 -5.36
C ASN A 85 7.85 6.28 -4.24
N VAL A 86 8.33 5.04 -4.22
CA VAL A 86 9.35 4.51 -3.30
C VAL A 86 10.51 3.94 -4.11
#